data_AF-A0AAJ7EDD2-F1
#
_entry.id   AF-A0AAJ7EDD2-F1
#
_cell.length_a   1.000
_cell.length_b   1.000
_cell.length_c   1.000
_cell.angle_alpha   90.00
_cell.angle_beta   90.00
_cell.angle_gamma   90.00
#
_symmetry.space_group_name_H-M   'P 1'
#
loop_
_entity.id
_entity.type
_entity.pdbx_description
1 polymer ?
#
loop_
_entity_poly.entity_id
_entity_poly.type
_entity_poly.pdbx_seq_one_letter_code
_entity_poly.pdbx_strand_id
1 'polypeptide(L)'
;MIIFTNVGRLDNEELTFRRRALRDAVICVGWIKISSVVVLAVLLFLGAVEQRVPVLQLAIWMCVVIGGYNALLGTIGFAYYIRTGYLTMHFLLAVMFAVLAVSIFAVLCNDILIIQSYKQILCPSVPTLPTET
;
A
#
# COMPACT_ATOMS: atom_id res chain seq x y z
N MET A 1 0.62 29.49 -18.69
CA MET A 1 0.48 30.07 -17.33
C MET A 1 -0.67 31.08 -17.35
N ILE A 2 -1.91 30.59 -17.40
CA ILE A 2 -3.13 31.41 -17.40
C ILE A 2 -4.21 30.54 -16.74
N ILE A 3 -4.36 30.59 -15.42
CA ILE A 3 -5.55 30.29 -14.57
C ILE A 3 -5.14 30.75 -13.15
N PHE A 4 -4.87 32.05 -12.96
CA PHE A 4 -4.54 32.56 -11.61
C PHE A 4 -5.27 33.86 -11.24
N THR A 5 -6.14 34.38 -12.11
CA THR A 5 -6.82 35.66 -11.86
C THR A 5 -8.23 35.52 -11.27
N ASN A 6 -8.72 34.32 -10.97
CA ASN A 6 -10.08 34.12 -10.41
C ASN A 6 -10.14 33.25 -9.15
N VAL A 7 -9.02 33.11 -8.42
CA VAL A 7 -9.00 32.46 -7.08
C VAL A 7 -9.25 33.48 -5.96
N GLY A 8 -9.28 34.78 -6.27
CA GLY A 8 -9.37 35.86 -5.28
C GLY A 8 -10.70 36.03 -4.56
N ARG A 9 -11.68 35.13 -4.75
CA ARG A 9 -12.98 35.25 -4.08
C ARG A 9 -13.72 33.93 -3.89
N LEU A 10 -13.00 32.82 -3.67
CA LEU A 10 -13.65 31.63 -3.12
C LEU A 10 -14.03 31.94 -1.67
N ASP A 11 -15.33 31.95 -1.39
CA ASP A 11 -15.85 32.25 -0.07
C ASP A 11 -15.27 31.26 0.95
N ASN A 12 -14.86 31.76 2.13
CA ASN A 12 -14.24 30.90 3.16
C ASN A 12 -15.14 29.71 3.53
N GLU A 13 -16.45 29.87 3.39
CA GLU A 13 -17.45 28.83 3.58
C GLU A 13 -17.29 27.67 2.58
N GLU A 14 -17.07 27.95 1.30
CA GLU A 14 -16.90 26.91 0.29
C GLU A 14 -15.60 26.11 0.51
N LEU A 15 -14.52 26.78 0.93
CA LEU A 15 -13.26 26.14 1.31
C LEU A 15 -13.42 25.20 2.51
N THR A 16 -14.19 25.61 3.52
CA THR A 16 -14.43 24.76 4.70
C THR A 16 -15.33 23.57 4.38
N PHE A 17 -16.34 23.75 3.52
CA PHE A 17 -17.20 22.67 3.04
C PHE A 17 -16.40 21.62 2.26
N ARG A 18 -15.59 22.05 1.28
CA ARG A 18 -14.70 21.15 0.52
C ARG A 18 -13.72 20.41 1.42
N ARG A 19 -13.17 21.07 2.45
CA ARG A 19 -12.25 20.43 3.39
C ARG A 19 -12.92 19.35 4.25
N ARG A 20 -14.20 19.50 4.62
CA ARG A 20 -14.96 18.46 5.33
C ARG A 20 -15.28 17.28 4.41
N ALA A 21 -15.85 17.53 3.23
CA ALA A 21 -16.15 16.48 2.26
C ALA A 21 -14.91 15.68 1.88
N LEU A 22 -13.75 16.34 1.73
CA LEU A 22 -12.48 15.69 1.47
C LEU A 22 -11.99 14.87 2.66
N ARG A 23 -12.16 15.36 3.90
CA ARG A 23 -11.80 14.61 5.10
C ARG A 23 -12.62 13.32 5.21
N ASP A 24 -13.92 13.41 4.96
CA ASP A 24 -14.80 12.25 4.98
C ASP A 24 -14.45 11.26 3.86
N ALA A 25 -14.13 11.75 2.67
CA ALA A 25 -13.63 10.91 1.58
C ALA A 25 -12.31 10.22 1.94
N VAL A 26 -11.35 10.94 2.55
CA VAL A 26 -10.07 10.37 3.00
C VAL A 26 -10.28 9.34 4.10
N ILE A 27 -11.18 9.58 5.05
CA ILE A 27 -11.55 8.64 6.09
C ILE A 27 -12.16 7.39 5.45
N CYS A 28 -13.16 7.53 4.58
CA CYS A 28 -13.78 6.39 3.89
C CYS A 28 -12.77 5.57 3.07
N VAL A 29 -11.91 6.23 2.30
CA VAL A 29 -10.85 5.55 1.53
C VAL A 29 -9.86 4.86 2.47
N GLY A 30 -9.49 5.51 3.57
CA GLY A 30 -8.64 4.93 4.61
C GLY A 30 -9.25 3.67 5.22
N TRP A 31 -10.53 3.69 5.59
CA TRP A 31 -11.24 2.54 6.16
C TRP A 31 -11.35 1.37 5.18
N ILE A 32 -11.67 1.63 3.91
CA ILE A 32 -11.71 0.59 2.86
C ILE A 32 -10.32 -0.03 2.66
N LYS A 33 -9.27 0.79 2.74
CA LYS A 33 -7.89 0.31 2.60
C LYS A 33 -7.46 -0.50 3.82
N ILE A 34 -7.74 -0.04 5.04
CA ILE A 34 -7.43 -0.79 6.26
C ILE A 34 -8.15 -2.14 6.27
N SER A 35 -9.45 -2.17 5.94
CA SER A 35 -10.20 -3.43 5.88
C SER A 35 -9.63 -4.38 4.81
N SER A 36 -9.23 -3.86 3.65
CA SER A 36 -8.57 -4.68 2.62
C SER A 36 -7.23 -5.28 3.09
N VAL A 37 -6.44 -4.53 3.86
CA VAL A 37 -5.17 -5.01 4.43
C VAL A 37 -5.42 -6.10 5.48
N VAL A 38 -6.42 -5.91 6.35
CA VAL A 38 -6.78 -6.91 7.36
C VAL A 38 -7.22 -8.22 6.70
N VAL A 39 -8.06 -8.15 5.66
CA VAL A 39 -8.49 -9.35 4.91
C VAL A 39 -7.30 -10.04 4.24
N LEU A 40 -6.38 -9.27 3.67
CA LEU A 40 -5.18 -9.81 3.03
C LEU A 40 -4.24 -10.50 4.03
N ALA A 41 -4.05 -9.91 5.21
CA ALA A 41 -3.27 -10.51 6.28
C ALA A 41 -3.90 -11.82 6.78
N VAL A 42 -5.23 -11.86 6.94
CA VAL A 42 -5.94 -13.09 7.32
C VAL A 42 -5.81 -14.16 6.24
N LEU A 43 -5.90 -13.81 4.95
CA LEU A 43 -5.70 -14.74 3.84
C LEU A 43 -4.27 -15.28 3.77
N LEU A 44 -3.27 -14.44 4.00
CA LEU A 44 -1.86 -14.84 4.07
C LEU A 44 -1.63 -15.80 5.24
N PHE A 45 -2.17 -15.48 6.41
CA PHE A 45 -2.09 -16.33 7.59
C PHE A 45 -2.77 -17.68 7.36
N LEU A 46 -3.99 -17.68 6.82
CA LEU A 46 -4.73 -18.92 6.53
C LEU A 46 -4.02 -19.77 5.48
N GLY A 47 -3.48 -19.15 4.43
CA GLY A 47 -2.68 -19.82 3.40
C GLY A 47 -1.39 -20.43 3.96
N ALA A 48 -0.75 -19.77 4.91
CA ALA A 48 0.43 -20.28 5.61
C ALA A 48 0.08 -21.47 6.52
N VAL A 49 -1.02 -21.39 7.27
CA VAL A 49 -1.49 -22.46 8.19
C VAL A 49 -1.89 -23.72 7.43
N GLU A 50 -2.64 -23.60 6.33
CA GLU A 50 -3.07 -24.77 5.55
C GLU A 50 -1.98 -25.33 4.62
N GLN A 51 -0.78 -24.74 4.58
CA GLN A 51 0.31 -25.08 3.65
C GLN A 51 -0.13 -25.15 2.16
N ARG A 52 -1.19 -24.42 1.80
CA ARG A 52 -1.70 -24.36 0.43
C ARG A 52 -0.85 -23.38 -0.37
N VAL A 53 0.28 -23.86 -0.90
CA VAL A 53 1.19 -23.11 -1.79
C VAL A 53 0.47 -22.29 -2.88
N PRO A 54 -0.56 -22.80 -3.59
CA PRO A 54 -1.24 -21.99 -4.62
C PRO A 54 -2.03 -20.80 -4.05
N VAL A 55 -2.62 -20.95 -2.86
CA VAL A 55 -3.38 -19.87 -2.20
C VAL A 55 -2.45 -18.77 -1.75
N LEU A 56 -1.30 -19.15 -1.18
CA LEU A 56 -0.26 -18.22 -0.79
C LEU A 56 0.30 -17.44 -1.99
N GLN A 57 0.57 -18.14 -3.11
CA GLN A 57 1.06 -17.51 -4.33
C GLN A 57 0.05 -16.50 -4.89
N LEU A 58 -1.24 -16.82 -4.89
CA LEU A 58 -2.31 -15.89 -5.31
C LEU A 58 -2.38 -14.68 -4.37
N ALA A 59 -2.31 -14.89 -3.06
CA ALA A 59 -2.34 -13.81 -2.07
C ALA A 59 -1.16 -12.84 -2.24
N ILE A 60 0.05 -13.38 -2.47
CA ILE A 60 1.25 -12.58 -2.76
C ILE A 60 1.06 -11.76 -4.04
N TRP A 61 0.54 -12.36 -5.12
CA TRP A 61 0.28 -11.65 -6.37
C TRP A 61 -0.73 -10.51 -6.19
N MET A 62 -1.83 -10.75 -5.47
CA MET A 62 -2.82 -9.72 -5.15
C MET A 62 -2.19 -8.59 -4.34
N CYS A 63 -1.33 -8.92 -3.38
CA CYS A 63 -0.61 -7.97 -2.55
C CYS A 63 0.33 -7.07 -3.39
N VAL A 64 1.08 -7.66 -4.32
CA VAL A 64 1.96 -6.93 -5.25
C VAL A 64 1.16 -6.00 -6.17
N VAL A 65 0.03 -6.46 -6.71
CA VAL A 65 -0.84 -5.63 -7.58
C VAL A 65 -1.42 -4.45 -6.81
N ILE A 66 -1.94 -4.68 -5.60
CA ILE A 66 -2.52 -3.62 -4.76
C ILE A 66 -1.43 -2.63 -4.31
N GLY A 67 -0.27 -3.13 -3.87
CA GLY A 67 0.87 -2.31 -3.48
C GLY A 67 1.39 -1.46 -4.64
N GLY A 68 1.56 -2.06 -5.81
CA GLY A 68 1.97 -1.37 -7.03
C GLY A 68 0.97 -0.31 -7.48
N TYR A 69 -0.34 -0.61 -7.43
CA TYR A 69 -1.39 0.36 -7.74
C TYR A 69 -1.37 1.56 -6.79
N ASN A 70 -1.20 1.32 -5.48
CA ASN A 70 -1.09 2.40 -4.49
C ASN A 70 0.17 3.24 -4.72
N ALA A 71 1.30 2.61 -5.05
CA ALA A 71 2.53 3.32 -5.38
C ALA A 71 2.34 4.22 -6.61
N LEU A 72 1.68 3.71 -7.66
CA LEU A 72 1.38 4.47 -8.86
C LEU A 72 0.49 5.69 -8.55
N LEU A 73 -0.59 5.51 -7.79
CA LEU A 73 -1.44 6.63 -7.35
C LEU A 73 -0.67 7.66 -6.53
N GLY A 74 0.23 7.22 -5.64
CA GLY A 74 1.13 8.08 -4.89
C GLY A 74 2.03 8.91 -5.81
N THR A 75 2.67 8.29 -6.79
CA THR A 75 3.55 8.98 -7.76
C THR A 75 2.78 9.96 -8.65
N ILE A 76 1.57 9.60 -9.11
CA ILE A 76 0.71 10.50 -9.90
C ILE A 76 0.30 11.70 -9.05
N GLY A 77 -0.17 11.48 -7.82
CA GLY A 77 -0.53 12.55 -6.90
C GLY A 77 0.63 13.49 -6.62
N PHE A 78 1.84 12.93 -6.45
CA PHE A 78 3.06 13.70 -6.26
C PHE A 78 3.46 14.52 -7.50
N ALA A 79 3.37 13.93 -8.70
CA ALA A 79 3.64 14.63 -9.96
C ALA A 79 2.66 15.80 -10.19
N TYR A 80 1.38 15.59 -9.88
CA TYR A 80 0.37 16.65 -9.92
C TYR A 80 0.66 17.78 -8.93
N TYR A 81 1.15 17.44 -7.74
CA TYR A 81 1.58 18.43 -6.74
C TYR A 81 2.73 19.29 -7.26
N ILE A 82 3.80 18.68 -7.80
CA ILE A 82 4.93 19.42 -8.38
C ILE A 82 4.45 20.36 -9.50
N ARG A 83 3.56 19.88 -10.38
CA ARG A 83 3.08 20.67 -11.52
C ARG A 83 2.18 21.85 -11.13
N THR A 84 1.38 21.69 -10.08
CA THR A 84 0.33 22.67 -9.71
C THR A 84 0.77 23.60 -8.58
N GLY A 85 1.79 23.23 -7.80
CA GLY A 85 2.53 24.09 -6.88
C GLY A 85 1.80 24.51 -5.59
N TYR A 86 0.47 24.44 -5.50
CA TYR A 86 -0.28 25.06 -4.40
C TYR A 86 -1.28 24.16 -3.65
N LEU A 87 -1.53 22.93 -4.11
CA LEU A 87 -2.46 22.02 -3.44
C LEU A 87 -1.72 21.08 -2.49
N THR A 88 -1.44 21.57 -1.27
CA THR A 88 -0.96 20.76 -0.14
C THR A 88 -1.81 19.50 0.09
N MET A 89 -3.06 19.51 -0.35
CA MET A 89 -3.98 18.36 -0.34
C MET A 89 -3.51 17.20 -1.23
N HIS A 90 -3.02 17.46 -2.45
CA HIS A 90 -2.51 16.41 -3.34
C HIS A 90 -1.21 15.82 -2.83
N PHE A 91 -0.36 16.64 -2.19
CA PHE A 91 0.84 16.17 -1.51
C PHE A 91 0.49 15.24 -0.34
N LEU A 92 -0.46 15.63 0.51
CA LEU A 92 -0.85 14.83 1.67
C LEU A 92 -1.49 13.50 1.23
N LEU A 93 -2.30 13.52 0.16
CA LEU A 93 -2.85 12.32 -0.44
C LEU A 93 -1.75 11.41 -1.04
N ALA A 94 -0.76 12.00 -1.73
CA ALA A 94 0.37 11.27 -2.28
C ALA A 94 1.22 10.60 -1.19
N VAL A 95 1.51 11.33 -0.10
CA VAL A 95 2.23 10.80 1.07
C VAL A 95 1.46 9.66 1.71
N MET A 96 0.13 9.80 1.88
CA MET A 96 -0.70 8.72 2.41
C MET A 96 -0.63 7.46 1.54
N PHE A 97 -0.73 7.58 0.21
CA PHE A 97 -0.59 6.44 -0.69
C PHE A 97 0.81 5.83 -0.70
N ALA A 98 1.86 6.65 -0.56
CA ALA A 98 3.23 6.18 -0.45
C ALA A 98 3.47 5.38 0.84
N VAL A 99 3.03 5.92 2.00
CA VAL A 99 3.12 5.23 3.29
C VAL A 99 2.35 3.90 3.24
N LEU A 100 1.17 3.88 2.62
CA LEU A 100 0.37 2.67 2.43
C LEU A 100 1.05 1.64 1.52
N ALA A 101 1.72 2.07 0.46
CA ALA A 101 2.48 1.15 -0.38
C ALA A 101 3.64 0.52 0.41
N VAL A 102 4.40 1.35 1.14
CA VAL A 102 5.53 0.87 1.95
C VAL A 102 5.08 -0.10 3.05
N SER A 103 3.97 0.17 3.72
CA SER A 103 3.46 -0.72 4.77
C SER A 103 3.01 -2.08 4.23
N ILE A 104 2.36 -2.12 3.06
CA ILE A 104 2.00 -3.39 2.39
C ILE A 104 3.27 -4.20 2.05
N PHE A 105 4.30 -3.54 1.51
CA PHE A 105 5.57 -4.21 1.21
C PHE A 105 6.28 -4.70 2.47
N ALA A 106 6.27 -3.94 3.56
CA ALA A 106 6.88 -4.34 4.82
C ALA A 106 6.22 -5.60 5.40
N VAL A 107 4.88 -5.66 5.38
CA VAL A 107 4.12 -6.84 5.82
C VAL A 107 4.42 -8.04 4.92
N LEU A 108 4.43 -7.85 3.59
CA LEU A 108 4.76 -8.92 2.65
C LEU A 108 6.18 -9.48 2.87
N CYS A 109 7.17 -8.61 3.05
CA CYS A 109 8.54 -9.02 3.35
C CYS A 109 8.61 -9.80 4.66
N ASN A 110 7.92 -9.33 5.70
CA ASN A 110 7.86 -10.02 6.98
C ASN A 110 7.23 -11.42 6.85
N ASP A 111 6.12 -11.55 6.13
CA ASP A 111 5.43 -12.82 5.94
C ASP A 111 6.27 -13.81 5.11
N ILE A 112 6.97 -13.33 4.07
CA ILE A 112 7.91 -14.17 3.30
C ILE A 112 9.05 -14.67 4.20
N LEU A 113 9.63 -13.81 5.04
CA LEU A 113 10.68 -14.19 5.99
C LEU A 113 10.19 -15.24 6.98
N ILE A 114 8.99 -15.06 7.54
CA ILE A 114 8.37 -16.03 8.44
C ILE A 114 8.20 -17.37 7.73
N ILE A 115 7.64 -17.39 6.51
CA ILE A 115 7.43 -18.63 5.74
C ILE A 115 8.75 -19.33 5.42
N GLN A 116 9.80 -18.59 5.05
CA GLN A 116 11.11 -19.18 4.81
C GLN A 116 11.73 -19.75 6.10
N SER A 117 11.61 -19.05 7.22
CA SER A 117 12.09 -19.53 8.52
C SER A 117 11.37 -20.82 8.96
N TYR A 118 10.04 -20.89 8.78
CA TYR A 118 9.27 -22.10 9.04
C TYR A 118 9.71 -23.25 8.14
N LYS A 119 9.94 -22.99 6.84
CA LYS A 119 10.37 -24.03 5.90
C LYS A 119 11.74 -24.61 6.28
N GLN A 120 12.68 -23.78 6.75
CA GLN A 120 13.99 -24.23 7.23
C GLN A 120 13.89 -25.10 8.49
N ILE A 121 12.95 -24.79 9.40
CA ILE A 121 12.75 -25.56 10.64
C ILE A 121 12.09 -26.91 10.35
N LEU A 122 11.10 -26.96 9.47
CA LEU A 122 10.35 -28.18 9.12
C LEU A 122 11.11 -29.12 8.18
N CYS A 123 11.96 -28.58 7.32
CA CYS A 123 12.84 -29.32 6.42
C CYS A 123 14.27 -28.85 6.61
N PRO A 124 14.99 -29.34 7.64
CA PRO A 124 16.42 -29.10 7.73
C PRO A 124 17.03 -29.67 6.45
N SER A 125 17.60 -28.80 5.62
CA SER A 125 18.33 -29.22 4.44
C SER A 125 19.36 -30.26 4.87
N VAL A 126 19.22 -31.50 4.39
CA VAL A 126 20.24 -32.54 4.56
C VAL A 126 21.57 -31.90 4.17
N PRO A 127 22.59 -31.89 5.05
CA PRO A 127 23.86 -31.26 4.73
C PRO A 127 24.36 -31.86 3.42
N THR A 128 24.58 -30.99 2.43
CA THR A 128 25.24 -31.37 1.18
C THR A 128 26.60 -31.91 1.56
N LEU A 129 26.72 -33.24 1.49
CA LEU A 129 27.95 -33.99 1.69
C LEU A 129 29.03 -33.34 0.81
N PRO A 130 30.21 -32.99 1.35
CA PRO A 130 31.29 -32.51 0.52
C PRO A 130 31.69 -33.62 -0.44
N THR A 131 31.52 -33.36 -1.74
CA THR A 131 32.09 -34.19 -2.80
C THR A 131 33.61 -34.11 -2.67
N GLU A 132 34.20 -35.09 -2.01
CA GLU A 132 35.64 -35.37 -2.12
C GLU A 132 35.93 -35.82 -3.55
N THR A 133 36.78 -35.05 -4.25
CA THR A 133 37.62 -35.51 -5.35
C THR A 133 38.97 -34.83 -5.23
#